data_AF-A0A7S2JBC7-F1
#
_entry.id   AF-A0A7S2JBC7-F1
#
_cell.length_a   1.000
_cell.length_b   1.000
_cell.length_c   1.000
_cell.angle_alpha   90.00
_cell.angle_beta   90.00
_cell.angle_gamma   90.00
#
_symmetry.space_group_name_H-M   'P 1'
#
loop_
_entity.id
_entity.type
_entity.pdbx_description
1 polymer ?
#
loop_
_entity_poly.entity_id
_entity_poly.type
_entity_poly.pdbx_seq_one_letter_code
_entity_poly.pdbx_strand_id
1 'polypeptide(L)'
;IRYKAAVSGKFTNETGAVVLRFQPPKSIKVKKDLPGRGTPARQQHEDLSDGESSRSSASGGPPVLASARHPLETNKHARKVSALSLVSTWNVKVRKPTCCGYHACVGDAMATFTELRNYKCEKMRDLVGSHDWQCPGCGIIPQDHDEEDNLCDNCLSRQDAKANPSASAR
;
A
#
# COMPACT_ATOMS: atom_id res chain seq x y z
N ILE A 1 -26.72 10.18 -11.00
CA ILE A 1 -25.95 11.43 -11.20
C ILE A 1 -25.09 11.25 -12.44
N ARG A 2 -25.37 11.98 -13.54
CA ARG A 2 -24.58 11.91 -14.79
C ARG A 2 -23.57 13.05 -14.78
N TYR A 3 -22.29 12.75 -14.67
CA TYR A 3 -21.24 13.76 -14.81
C TYR A 3 -20.90 13.93 -16.28
N LYS A 4 -21.14 15.12 -16.84
CA LYS A 4 -20.58 15.55 -18.13
C LYS A 4 -19.18 16.09 -17.85
N ALA A 5 -18.14 15.39 -18.27
CA ALA A 5 -16.78 15.91 -18.24
C ALA A 5 -16.57 16.83 -19.45
N ALA A 6 -16.31 18.12 -19.20
CA ALA A 6 -15.84 19.04 -20.22
C ALA A 6 -14.33 18.86 -20.37
N VAL A 7 -13.87 18.44 -21.54
CA VAL A 7 -12.44 18.33 -21.88
C VAL A 7 -12.02 19.66 -22.51
N SER A 8 -11.13 20.40 -21.84
CA SER A 8 -10.54 21.63 -22.37
C SER A 8 -9.04 21.42 -22.58
N GLY A 9 -8.59 21.61 -23.82
CA GLY A 9 -7.18 21.70 -24.21
C GLY A 9 -6.49 20.37 -24.52
N LYS A 10 -5.97 20.23 -25.74
CA LYS A 10 -5.00 19.19 -26.11
C LYS A 10 -3.63 19.86 -26.19
N PHE A 11 -2.67 19.40 -25.36
CA PHE A 11 -1.26 19.69 -25.55
C PHE A 11 -0.54 18.38 -25.84
N THR A 12 0.24 18.38 -26.92
CA THR A 12 1.09 17.27 -27.33
C THR A 12 2.54 17.61 -27.00
N ASN A 13 3.26 16.70 -26.37
CA ASN A 13 4.73 16.77 -26.28
C ASN A 13 5.35 15.94 -27.43
N GLU A 14 6.66 16.06 -27.58
CA GLU A 14 7.46 15.51 -28.71
C GLU A 14 7.45 13.97 -28.79
N THR A 15 6.92 13.28 -27.77
CA THR A 15 6.75 11.82 -27.75
C THR A 15 5.35 11.34 -28.15
N GLY A 16 4.45 12.25 -28.56
CA GLY A 16 3.06 11.90 -28.90
C GLY A 16 2.23 11.46 -27.68
N ALA A 17 2.76 11.61 -26.47
CA ALA A 17 2.05 11.30 -25.25
C ALA A 17 1.14 12.46 -24.86
N VAL A 18 -0.16 12.22 -24.81
CA VAL A 18 -1.14 13.20 -24.32
C VAL A 18 -0.96 13.34 -22.80
N VAL A 19 -0.25 14.38 -22.37
CA VAL A 19 -0.09 14.72 -20.95
C VAL A 19 -1.31 15.53 -20.51
N LEU A 20 -2.29 14.87 -19.90
CA LEU A 20 -3.42 15.55 -19.28
C LEU A 20 -3.00 16.06 -17.89
N ARG A 21 -2.81 17.39 -17.76
CA ARG A 21 -2.73 18.03 -16.45
C ARG A 21 -4.13 18.07 -15.85
N PHE A 22 -4.34 17.33 -14.76
CA PHE A 22 -5.59 17.39 -14.02
C PHE A 22 -5.57 18.63 -13.13
N GLN A 23 -6.47 19.59 -13.38
CA GLN A 23 -6.77 20.61 -12.38
C GLN A 23 -7.62 19.98 -11.28
N PRO A 24 -7.28 20.18 -9.99
CA PRO A 24 -8.16 19.78 -8.92
C PRO A 24 -9.51 20.50 -9.08
N PRO A 25 -10.65 19.84 -8.80
CA PRO A 25 -11.94 20.48 -8.90
C PRO A 25 -11.97 21.70 -7.99
N LYS A 26 -12.36 22.85 -8.55
CA LYS A 26 -12.64 24.06 -7.75
C LYS A 26 -13.66 23.68 -6.69
N SER A 27 -13.35 24.03 -5.45
CA SER A 27 -14.09 23.73 -4.23
C SER A 27 -15.60 23.69 -4.44
N ILE A 28 -16.18 22.50 -4.25
CA ILE A 28 -17.62 22.29 -4.26
C ILE A 28 -18.17 23.00 -3.02
N LYS A 29 -18.86 24.13 -3.22
CA LYS A 29 -19.68 24.74 -2.17
C LYS A 29 -20.86 23.83 -1.89
N VAL A 30 -20.76 23.02 -0.84
CA VAL A 30 -21.87 22.20 -0.34
C VAL A 30 -22.93 23.14 0.25
N LYS A 31 -24.09 23.22 -0.42
CA LYS A 31 -25.29 23.83 0.18
C LYS A 31 -25.75 22.93 1.32
N LYS A 32 -25.77 23.49 2.52
CA LYS A 32 -26.13 22.85 3.78
C LYS A 32 -27.62 22.98 3.98
N ASP A 33 -28.41 22.14 3.32
CA ASP A 33 -29.84 21.99 3.60
C ASP A 33 -30.02 20.77 4.50
N LEU A 34 -30.18 21.05 5.79
CA LEU A 34 -30.52 20.10 6.85
C LEU A 34 -32.05 19.93 6.92
N PRO A 35 -32.56 18.69 6.90
CA PRO A 35 -33.81 18.38 7.57
C PRO A 35 -33.56 17.52 8.81
N GLY A 36 -34.23 17.91 9.90
CA GLY A 36 -34.78 16.95 10.86
C GLY A 36 -33.83 16.42 11.94
N ARG A 37 -33.89 17.06 13.12
CA ARG A 37 -33.50 16.49 14.41
C ARG A 37 -34.17 15.12 14.62
N GLY A 38 -33.37 14.08 14.74
CA GLY A 38 -33.70 12.85 15.43
C GLY A 38 -32.51 12.49 16.31
N THR A 39 -32.66 12.64 17.62
CA THR A 39 -31.66 12.30 18.63
C THR A 39 -31.61 10.77 18.78
N PRO A 40 -30.50 10.08 18.46
CA PRO A 40 -30.33 8.71 18.92
C PRO A 40 -29.88 8.73 20.39
N ALA A 41 -30.44 7.79 21.16
CA ALA A 41 -30.24 7.65 22.59
C ALA A 41 -28.75 7.53 22.96
N ARG A 42 -28.39 8.28 24.00
CA ARG A 42 -27.13 8.26 24.74
C ARG A 42 -26.87 6.86 25.29
N GLN A 43 -26.06 6.06 24.62
CA GLN A 43 -25.43 4.89 25.24
C GLN A 43 -24.27 5.40 26.11
N GLN A 44 -24.32 4.97 27.37
CA GLN A 44 -23.37 5.35 28.40
C GLN A 44 -21.98 4.78 28.06
N HIS A 45 -21.01 5.67 28.17
CA HIS A 45 -19.58 5.41 28.10
C HIS A 45 -19.19 4.76 29.42
N GLU A 46 -18.87 3.48 29.42
CA GLU A 46 -18.27 2.84 30.59
C GLU A 46 -16.77 3.15 30.59
N ASP A 47 -16.35 3.79 31.67
CA ASP A 47 -14.97 4.07 32.06
C ASP A 47 -14.10 2.82 31.97
N LEU A 48 -13.19 2.79 30.98
CA LEU A 48 -12.07 1.87 31.00
C LEU A 48 -10.92 2.55 31.72
N SER A 49 -10.89 2.24 33.02
CA SER A 49 -9.83 2.46 34.00
C SER A 49 -8.42 2.35 33.41
N ASP A 50 -7.65 3.42 33.50
CA ASP A 50 -6.20 3.43 33.37
C ASP A 50 -5.58 2.62 34.52
N GLY A 51 -5.42 1.32 34.28
CA GLY A 51 -4.66 0.41 35.13
C GLY A 51 -3.19 0.46 34.76
N GLU A 52 -2.45 1.40 35.33
CA GLU A 52 -1.00 1.28 35.49
C GLU A 52 -0.69 0.00 36.27
N SER A 53 0.05 -0.93 35.66
CA SER A 53 0.73 -2.00 36.39
C SER A 53 2.00 -2.44 35.69
N SER A 54 3.10 -1.93 36.25
CA SER A 54 4.21 -2.72 36.79
C SER A 54 4.88 -3.76 35.88
N ARG A 55 6.00 -3.31 35.33
CA ARG A 55 7.34 -3.92 35.41
C ARG A 55 7.44 -5.37 35.92
N SER A 56 8.10 -6.16 35.07
CA SER A 56 9.01 -7.29 35.37
C SER A 56 8.39 -8.64 35.75
N SER A 57 8.46 -9.58 34.81
CA SER A 57 8.73 -10.99 35.11
C SER A 57 9.41 -11.65 33.91
N ALA A 58 10.74 -11.71 33.98
CA ALA A 58 11.54 -12.62 33.17
C ALA A 58 11.36 -14.04 33.70
N SER A 59 10.26 -14.70 33.33
CA SER A 59 10.10 -16.14 33.54
C SER A 59 10.47 -16.83 32.24
N GLY A 60 11.55 -17.62 32.26
CA GLY A 60 11.90 -18.57 31.21
C GLY A 60 10.79 -19.61 31.05
N GLY A 61 9.76 -19.24 30.29
CA GLY A 61 8.71 -20.16 29.89
C GLY A 61 9.30 -21.27 29.03
N PRO A 62 8.80 -22.51 29.16
CA PRO A 62 9.26 -23.61 28.32
C PRO A 62 9.12 -23.23 26.84
N PRO A 63 10.05 -23.68 25.98
CA PRO A 63 9.99 -23.36 24.57
C PRO A 63 8.62 -23.83 24.06
N VAL A 64 7.84 -22.89 23.55
CA VAL A 64 6.52 -23.14 22.95
C VAL A 64 6.78 -23.84 21.61
N LEU A 65 7.28 -25.08 21.67
CA LEU A 65 7.35 -25.98 20.54
C LEU A 65 5.98 -26.63 20.39
N ALA A 66 5.19 -26.02 19.52
CA ALA A 66 4.40 -26.71 18.52
C ALA A 66 3.60 -27.93 19.03
N SER A 67 2.64 -27.71 19.92
CA SER A 67 1.46 -28.57 19.92
C SER A 67 0.68 -28.21 18.64
N ALA A 68 0.99 -28.93 17.56
CA ALA A 68 0.44 -28.76 16.22
C ALA A 68 -1.07 -29.06 16.22
N ARG A 69 -1.85 -28.14 16.78
CA ARG A 69 -3.25 -27.99 16.43
C ARG A 69 -3.24 -27.51 14.98
N HIS A 70 -3.88 -28.28 14.10
CA HIS A 70 -4.02 -27.91 12.70
C HIS A 70 -4.32 -26.41 12.58
N PRO A 71 -3.57 -25.66 11.75
CA PRO A 71 -3.83 -24.24 11.54
C PRO A 71 -5.31 -24.06 11.24
N LEU A 72 -6.01 -23.29 12.08
CA LEU A 72 -7.42 -23.02 11.86
C LEU A 72 -7.55 -22.23 10.55
N GLU A 73 -8.54 -22.59 9.71
CA GLU A 73 -8.76 -21.89 8.46
C GLU A 73 -9.11 -20.42 8.74
N THR A 74 -8.34 -19.50 8.17
CA THR A 74 -8.66 -18.08 8.22
C THR A 74 -10.04 -17.83 7.61
N ASN A 75 -10.92 -17.18 8.37
CA ASN A 75 -12.28 -16.93 7.93
C ASN A 75 -12.32 -16.16 6.59
N LYS A 76 -13.39 -16.35 5.80
CA LYS A 76 -13.47 -15.77 4.44
C LYS A 76 -13.40 -14.24 4.43
N HIS A 77 -13.92 -13.58 5.46
CA HIS A 77 -13.91 -12.12 5.54
C HIS A 77 -12.51 -11.57 5.80
N ALA A 78 -11.81 -12.14 6.78
CA ALA A 78 -10.42 -11.84 7.12
C ALA A 78 -9.52 -12.06 5.90
N ARG A 79 -9.69 -13.16 5.16
CA ARG A 79 -8.94 -13.35 3.89
C ARG A 79 -9.14 -12.21 2.90
N LYS A 80 -10.38 -11.72 2.72
CA LYS A 80 -10.67 -10.59 1.83
C LYS A 80 -10.02 -9.30 2.31
N VAL A 81 -10.11 -9.01 3.62
CA VAL A 81 -9.54 -7.80 4.21
C VAL A 81 -8.01 -7.84 4.13
N SER A 82 -7.38 -8.97 4.48
CA SER A 82 -5.93 -9.15 4.38
C SER A 82 -5.44 -9.03 2.94
N ALA A 83 -6.11 -9.68 1.99
CA ALA A 83 -5.77 -9.57 0.58
C ALA A 83 -5.91 -8.13 0.07
N LEU A 84 -7.01 -7.44 0.42
CA LEU A 84 -7.22 -6.04 0.04
C LEU A 84 -6.15 -5.13 0.64
N SER A 85 -5.84 -5.31 1.94
CA SER A 85 -4.80 -4.54 2.62
C SER A 85 -3.45 -4.70 1.91
N LEU A 86 -3.09 -5.94 1.54
CA LEU A 86 -1.85 -6.23 0.82
C LEU A 86 -1.81 -5.55 -0.56
N VAL A 87 -2.84 -5.72 -1.38
CA VAL A 87 -2.83 -5.18 -2.76
C VAL A 87 -3.01 -3.66 -2.80
N SER A 88 -3.53 -3.06 -1.73
CA SER A 88 -3.70 -1.61 -1.63
C SER A 88 -2.39 -0.84 -1.45
N THR A 89 -1.31 -1.52 -1.05
CA THR A 89 0.03 -0.91 -0.93
C THR A 89 0.76 -0.86 -2.27
N TRP A 90 0.23 -1.54 -3.31
CA TRP A 90 0.88 -1.61 -4.61
C TRP A 90 0.66 -0.30 -5.39
N ASN A 91 1.75 0.22 -5.95
CA ASN A 91 1.70 1.38 -6.84
C ASN A 91 1.22 0.97 -8.23
N VAL A 92 -0.09 0.88 -8.41
CA VAL A 92 -0.70 0.49 -9.69
C VAL A 92 -1.05 1.69 -10.56
N LYS A 93 -0.90 1.53 -11.87
CA LYS A 93 -1.30 2.54 -12.83
C LYS A 93 -2.77 2.34 -13.21
N VAL A 94 -3.61 3.34 -12.93
CA VAL A 94 -5.03 3.31 -13.36
C VAL A 94 -5.11 3.46 -14.88
N ARG A 95 -5.31 2.34 -15.58
CA ARG A 95 -5.50 2.29 -17.04
C ARG A 95 -6.99 2.18 -17.35
N LYS A 96 -7.45 2.85 -18.42
CA LYS A 96 -8.78 2.57 -18.98
C LYS A 96 -8.81 1.12 -19.46
N PRO A 97 -9.86 0.32 -19.19
CA PRO A 97 -11.21 0.73 -18.81
C PRO A 97 -11.53 0.70 -17.30
N THR A 98 -10.54 0.60 -16.42
CA THR A 98 -10.82 0.54 -14.97
C THR A 98 -11.46 1.84 -14.47
N CYS A 99 -12.43 1.74 -13.57
CA CYS A 99 -13.20 2.90 -13.11
C CYS A 99 -12.54 3.65 -11.95
N CYS A 100 -11.61 3.02 -11.22
CA CYS A 100 -10.92 3.63 -10.08
C CYS A 100 -9.61 2.88 -9.73
N GLY A 101 -8.81 3.45 -8.83
CA GLY A 101 -7.58 2.84 -8.33
C GLY A 101 -7.79 1.47 -7.68
N TYR A 102 -8.88 1.30 -6.91
CA TYR A 102 -9.22 0.00 -6.34
C TYR A 102 -9.37 -1.10 -7.39
N HIS A 103 -10.14 -0.87 -8.47
CA HIS A 103 -10.32 -1.87 -9.52
C HIS A 103 -9.06 -2.08 -10.36
N ALA A 104 -8.19 -1.08 -10.47
CA ALA A 104 -6.85 -1.27 -11.03
C ALA A 104 -5.99 -2.17 -10.14
N CYS A 105 -5.95 -1.94 -8.82
CA CYS A 105 -5.22 -2.77 -7.85
C CYS A 105 -5.69 -4.22 -7.89
N VAL A 106 -7.01 -4.44 -7.86
CA VAL A 106 -7.59 -5.78 -7.91
C VAL A 106 -7.28 -6.46 -9.24
N GLY A 107 -7.32 -5.73 -10.36
CA GLY A 107 -6.95 -6.25 -11.68
C GLY A 107 -5.49 -6.71 -11.76
N ASP A 108 -4.56 -5.86 -11.32
CA ASP A 108 -3.12 -6.18 -11.30
C ASP A 108 -2.85 -7.36 -10.34
N ALA A 109 -3.48 -7.38 -9.16
CA ALA A 109 -3.37 -8.50 -8.22
C ALA A 109 -3.85 -9.84 -8.80
N MET A 110 -4.96 -9.84 -9.54
CA MET A 110 -5.44 -11.04 -10.21
C MET A 110 -4.47 -11.54 -11.28
N ALA A 111 -3.83 -10.63 -12.03
CA ALA A 111 -2.80 -11.00 -13.00
C ALA A 111 -1.60 -11.65 -12.29
N THR A 112 -1.07 -11.01 -11.25
CA THR A 112 0.05 -11.54 -10.45
C THR A 112 -0.28 -12.90 -9.81
N PHE A 113 -1.46 -13.07 -9.22
CA PHE A 113 -1.84 -14.37 -8.64
C PHE A 113 -2.01 -15.46 -9.70
N THR A 114 -2.40 -15.10 -10.92
CA THR A 114 -2.46 -16.05 -12.04
C THR A 114 -1.06 -16.50 -12.45
N GLU A 115 -0.11 -15.56 -12.53
CA GLU A 115 1.30 -15.87 -12.79
C GLU A 115 1.89 -16.76 -11.69
N LEU A 116 1.69 -16.40 -10.42
CA LEU A 116 2.13 -17.18 -9.26
C LEU A 116 1.52 -18.58 -9.23
N ARG A 117 0.25 -18.73 -9.59
CA ARG A 117 -0.42 -20.04 -9.68
C ARG A 117 0.24 -20.97 -10.70
N ASN A 118 0.73 -20.41 -11.80
CA ASN A 118 1.40 -21.16 -12.86
C ASN A 118 2.92 -21.31 -12.62
N TYR A 119 3.43 -20.71 -11.55
CA TYR A 119 4.84 -20.76 -11.22
C TYR A 119 5.23 -22.14 -10.68
N LYS A 120 6.35 -22.70 -11.14
CA LYS A 120 6.82 -24.03 -10.71
C LYS A 120 7.29 -23.97 -9.27
N CYS A 121 6.80 -24.89 -8.42
CA CYS A 121 7.18 -24.94 -6.99
C CYS A 121 8.70 -25.01 -6.77
N GLU A 122 9.44 -25.72 -7.63
CA GLU A 122 10.91 -25.84 -7.56
C GLU A 122 11.62 -24.50 -7.65
N LYS A 123 11.02 -23.52 -8.36
CA LYS A 123 11.56 -22.17 -8.54
C LYS A 123 11.08 -21.20 -7.46
N MET A 124 10.18 -21.61 -6.56
CA MET A 124 9.63 -20.72 -5.54
C MET A 124 10.72 -20.18 -4.60
N ARG A 125 11.82 -20.92 -4.39
CA ARG A 125 12.98 -20.41 -3.64
C ARG A 125 13.58 -19.17 -4.27
N ASP A 126 13.59 -19.05 -5.59
CA ASP A 126 14.14 -17.89 -6.28
C ASP A 126 13.27 -16.64 -5.97
N LEU A 127 11.95 -16.81 -5.84
CA LEU A 127 11.01 -15.75 -5.45
C LEU A 127 10.99 -15.42 -3.95
N VAL A 128 11.56 -16.26 -3.09
CA VAL A 128 11.57 -16.02 -1.64
C VAL A 128 12.94 -15.56 -1.19
N GLY A 129 14.01 -16.19 -1.69
CA GLY A 129 15.39 -15.89 -1.32
C GLY A 129 15.98 -14.65 -1.98
N SER A 130 15.43 -14.17 -3.09
CA SER A 130 15.91 -12.93 -3.73
C SER A 130 15.37 -11.65 -3.08
N HIS A 131 14.53 -11.77 -2.05
CA HIS A 131 13.86 -10.62 -1.41
C HIS A 131 14.24 -10.45 0.07
N ASP A 132 15.36 -11.05 0.50
CA ASP A 132 15.84 -10.92 1.88
C ASP A 132 16.30 -9.48 2.22
N TRP A 133 16.45 -8.64 1.19
CA TRP A 133 16.79 -7.24 1.34
C TRP A 133 15.67 -6.30 0.89
N GLN A 134 15.23 -5.43 1.80
CA GLN A 134 14.31 -4.33 1.54
C GLN A 134 15.00 -3.04 1.95
N CYS A 135 15.03 -2.03 1.07
CA CYS A 135 15.71 -0.78 1.36
C CYS A 135 15.14 -0.13 2.63
N PRO A 136 15.95 0.11 3.69
CA PRO A 136 15.45 0.65 4.96
C PRO A 136 14.97 2.11 4.81
N GLY A 137 15.44 2.83 3.79
CA GLY A 137 15.06 4.23 3.56
C GLY A 137 13.70 4.43 2.86
N CYS A 138 13.29 3.50 1.99
CA CYS A 138 12.07 3.69 1.18
C CYS A 138 11.20 2.43 0.99
N GLY A 139 11.64 1.28 1.47
CA GLY A 139 10.90 0.02 1.37
C GLY A 139 10.92 -0.63 -0.02
N ILE A 140 11.69 -0.11 -0.98
CA ILE A 140 11.84 -0.70 -2.31
C ILE A 140 12.67 -1.98 -2.22
N ILE A 141 12.24 -3.02 -2.91
CA ILE A 141 13.02 -4.25 -3.14
C ILE A 141 13.48 -4.22 -4.60
N PRO A 142 14.76 -3.90 -4.86
CA PRO A 142 15.32 -3.90 -6.21
C PRO A 142 15.45 -5.33 -6.72
N GLN A 143 15.40 -5.48 -8.04
CA GLN A 143 15.50 -6.79 -8.69
C GLN A 143 16.91 -7.37 -8.57
N ASP A 144 17.92 -6.50 -8.59
CA ASP A 144 19.33 -6.83 -8.44
C ASP A 144 19.86 -5.96 -7.30
N HIS A 145 20.02 -6.54 -6.11
CA HIS A 145 20.63 -5.86 -4.96
C HIS A 145 22.06 -6.36 -4.79
N ASP A 146 23.04 -5.48 -4.95
CA ASP A 146 24.40 -5.78 -4.52
C ASP A 146 24.48 -5.64 -2.99
N GLU A 147 24.80 -6.74 -2.30
CA GLU A 147 24.85 -6.81 -0.82
C GLU A 147 25.80 -5.79 -0.17
N GLU A 148 26.66 -5.13 -0.95
CA GLU A 148 27.59 -4.11 -0.48
C GLU A 148 26.90 -2.78 -0.12
N ASP A 149 25.75 -2.47 -0.74
CA ASP A 149 25.04 -1.21 -0.51
C ASP A 149 23.90 -1.38 0.50
N ASN A 150 23.88 -0.53 1.55
CA ASN A 150 22.82 -0.57 2.56
C ASN A 150 21.54 0.20 2.14
N LEU A 151 21.51 0.76 0.94
CA LEU A 151 20.43 1.60 0.42
C LEU A 151 20.22 1.36 -1.06
N CYS A 152 19.00 1.56 -1.56
CA CYS A 152 18.74 1.41 -2.99
C CYS A 152 19.22 2.65 -3.76
N ASP A 153 19.41 2.54 -5.07
CA ASP A 153 19.84 3.63 -5.97
C ASP A 153 19.10 4.95 -5.74
N ASN A 154 17.79 4.89 -5.52
CA ASN A 154 16.96 6.08 -5.27
C ASN A 154 17.26 6.73 -3.90
N CYS A 155 17.61 5.93 -2.89
CA CYS A 155 18.02 6.44 -1.59
C CYS A 155 19.49 6.90 -1.61
N LEU A 156 20.37 6.19 -2.28
CA LEU A 156 21.78 6.55 -2.48
C LEU A 156 21.92 7.89 -3.20
N SER A 157 21.28 8.04 -4.36
CA SER A 157 21.28 9.30 -5.12
C SER A 157 20.76 10.51 -4.32
N ARG A 158 19.80 10.30 -3.42
CA ARG A 158 19.32 11.35 -2.50
C ARG A 158 20.32 11.70 -1.40
N GLN A 159 21.11 10.73 -0.94
CA GLN A 159 22.20 11.01 0.01
C GLN A 159 23.35 11.74 -0.66
N ASP A 160 23.75 11.33 -1.87
CA ASP A 160 24.80 12.00 -2.63
C ASP A 160 24.44 13.45 -2.96
N ALA A 161 23.18 13.70 -3.35
CA ALA A 161 22.68 15.06 -3.56
C ALA A 161 22.71 15.93 -2.30
N LYS A 162 22.54 15.33 -1.10
CA LYS A 162 22.68 16.04 0.18
C LYS A 162 24.14 16.28 0.56
N ALA A 163 25.02 15.32 0.28
CA ALA A 163 26.45 15.43 0.58
C ALA A 163 27.15 16.42 -0.35
N ASN A 164 26.68 16.56 -1.60
CA ASN A 164 27.25 17.48 -2.58
C ASN A 164 26.17 18.29 -3.31
N PRO A 165 25.61 19.34 -2.68
CA PRO A 165 24.56 20.17 -3.28
C PRO A 165 25.02 20.92 -4.55
N SER A 166 26.34 21.04 -4.77
CA SER A 166 26.90 21.73 -5.94
C SER A 166 26.86 20.88 -7.24
N ALA A 167 26.72 19.56 -7.12
CA ALA A 167 26.70 18.65 -8.26
C ALA A 167 25.34 18.57 -8.98
N SER A 168 24.25 18.97 -8.32
CA SER A 168 22.88 18.85 -8.87
C SER A 168 22.43 20.03 -9.75
N ALA A 169 23.30 21.01 -9.98
CA ALA A 169 23.00 22.26 -10.69
C ALA A 169 23.53 22.30 -12.14
N ARG A 170 23.89 21.17 -12.73
CA ARG A 170 24.34 21.07 -14.13
C ARG A 170 23.37 20.28 -14.99
#